data_AF-A0A1J3E0U8-F1
#
_entry.id   AF-A0A1J3E0U8-F1
#
_cell.length_a   1.000
_cell.length_b   1.000
_cell.length_c   1.000
_cell.angle_alpha   90.00
_cell.angle_beta   90.00
_cell.angle_gamma   90.00
#
_symmetry.space_group_name_H-M   'P 1'
#
loop_
_entity.id
_entity.type
_entity.pdbx_description
1 polymer ?
#
loop_
_entity_poly.entity_id
_entity_poly.type
_entity_poly.pdbx_seq_one_letter_code
_entity_poly.pdbx_strand_id
1 'polypeptide(L)'
;MASMAAVLSKTPFLSSQPLTKSPNPDFPLTASVSFSSKSRRRGGAFRAGLIAPDGGKLVELVVAEPRRREKKHEAAKLPRVELTPIDLQWMHVLSEGWASPLGGFMRESEFLQTLHFNSLRLDDGSVVNMSVPIVLAIDDEQKARIGESKRVALFDSDGNPVAILSDIEIYKHPKEERIARTWGTTAPGLPYVEEAITNAGNWLIGGDLEVLEPVKYNDGLDRF
;
A
#
# COMPACT_ATOMS: atom_id res chain seq x y z
N MET A 1 -43.10 -43.95 -32.53
CA MET A 1 -44.22 -44.39 -31.66
C MET A 1 -43.74 -44.25 -30.23
N ALA A 2 -44.31 -43.51 -29.28
CA ALA A 2 -45.53 -42.70 -29.13
C ALA A 2 -45.22 -41.66 -27.99
N SER A 3 -45.50 -40.36 -28.17
CA SER A 3 -46.69 -39.61 -27.67
C SER A 3 -46.75 -39.43 -26.14
N MET A 4 -46.35 -38.26 -25.60
CA MET A 4 -47.19 -37.09 -25.20
C MET A 4 -48.06 -37.29 -23.96
N ALA A 5 -47.88 -36.44 -22.93
CA ALA A 5 -48.96 -35.67 -22.29
C ALA A 5 -48.42 -34.72 -21.19
N ALA A 6 -48.57 -33.41 -21.41
CA ALA A 6 -48.45 -32.38 -20.39
C ALA A 6 -49.83 -32.13 -19.75
N VAL A 7 -49.90 -32.03 -18.43
CA VAL A 7 -51.13 -31.72 -17.70
C VAL A 7 -51.13 -30.26 -17.31
N LEU A 8 -51.88 -29.45 -18.07
CA LEU A 8 -52.35 -28.12 -17.68
C LEU A 8 -53.64 -28.26 -16.89
N SER A 9 -53.67 -27.80 -15.64
CA SER A 9 -54.89 -27.60 -14.87
C SER A 9 -55.29 -26.11 -14.91
N LYS A 10 -56.36 -25.82 -15.65
CA LYS A 10 -57.13 -24.56 -15.59
C LYS A 10 -58.17 -24.66 -14.49
N THR A 11 -58.34 -23.61 -13.68
CA THR A 11 -59.58 -23.31 -12.93
C THR A 11 -59.71 -21.78 -12.76
N PRO A 12 -60.93 -21.25 -12.53
CA PRO A 12 -61.47 -20.16 -13.33
C PRO A 12 -61.39 -18.78 -12.69
N PHE A 13 -61.48 -17.77 -13.57
CA PHE A 13 -61.78 -16.38 -13.27
C PHE A 13 -63.01 -16.23 -12.36
N LEU A 14 -62.88 -15.44 -11.29
CA LEU A 14 -63.99 -14.83 -10.57
C LEU A 14 -63.76 -13.31 -10.51
N SER A 15 -64.79 -12.60 -10.94
CA SER A 15 -64.89 -11.15 -11.12
C SER A 15 -65.34 -10.45 -9.83
N SER A 16 -64.90 -9.19 -9.70
CA SER A 16 -65.52 -8.05 -9.01
C SER A 16 -65.68 -8.06 -7.49
N GLN A 17 -65.00 -7.12 -6.82
CA GLN A 17 -65.61 -5.93 -6.18
C GLN A 17 -64.52 -4.92 -5.73
N PRO A 18 -64.74 -3.58 -5.84
CA PRO A 18 -63.77 -2.57 -5.45
C PRO A 18 -63.80 -2.31 -3.93
N LEU A 19 -62.62 -2.34 -3.29
CA LEU A 19 -62.44 -1.99 -1.88
C LEU A 19 -62.63 -0.48 -1.67
N THR A 20 -63.55 -0.14 -0.76
CA THR A 20 -63.88 1.20 -0.31
C THR A 20 -62.82 1.76 0.64
N LYS A 21 -62.61 3.09 0.54
CA LYS A 21 -61.67 3.91 1.30
C LYS A 21 -61.82 3.77 2.83
N SER A 22 -60.69 3.76 3.53
CA SER A 22 -60.60 4.09 4.96
C SER A 22 -59.63 5.28 5.16
N PRO A 23 -59.74 6.03 6.27
CA PRO A 23 -59.39 7.45 6.34
C PRO A 23 -57.92 7.75 6.70
N ASN A 24 -57.46 8.90 6.22
CA ASN A 24 -56.17 9.53 6.56
C ASN A 24 -55.98 9.67 8.09
N PRO A 25 -54.81 9.33 8.64
CA PRO A 25 -54.34 9.92 9.88
C PRO A 25 -53.57 11.21 9.57
N ASP A 26 -54.12 12.33 10.02
CA ASP A 26 -53.46 13.63 10.03
C ASP A 26 -52.25 13.59 10.97
N PHE A 27 -51.03 13.64 10.42
CA PHE A 27 -49.83 13.95 11.17
C PHE A 27 -49.41 15.39 10.83
N PRO A 28 -49.39 16.33 11.80
CA PRO A 28 -48.87 17.67 11.54
C PRO A 28 -47.33 17.60 11.48
N LEU A 29 -46.77 17.58 10.27
CA LEU A 29 -45.35 17.85 10.03
C LEU A 29 -45.14 19.36 9.94
N THR A 30 -44.96 20.02 11.08
CA THR A 30 -44.34 21.35 11.14
C THR A 30 -43.10 21.30 12.00
N ALA A 31 -41.98 20.91 11.38
CA ALA A 31 -40.65 21.28 11.83
C ALA A 31 -39.97 22.00 10.65
N SER A 32 -40.05 23.32 10.63
CA SER A 32 -39.26 24.15 9.72
C SER A 32 -37.80 24.09 10.16
N VAL A 33 -37.03 23.19 9.58
CA VAL A 33 -35.58 23.13 9.80
C VAL A 33 -34.95 24.23 8.96
N SER A 34 -34.56 25.33 9.61
CA SER A 34 -33.82 26.41 8.95
C SER A 34 -32.39 25.94 8.68
N PHE A 35 -32.10 25.59 7.42
CA PHE A 35 -30.71 25.40 6.99
C PHE A 35 -30.03 26.76 6.86
N SER A 36 -29.18 27.11 7.84
CA SER A 36 -28.24 28.21 7.68
C SER A 36 -27.16 27.77 6.69
N SER A 37 -27.27 28.19 5.43
CA SER A 37 -26.20 28.06 4.46
C SER A 37 -25.08 29.04 4.80
N LYS A 38 -24.26 28.71 5.80
CA LYS A 38 -22.92 29.30 5.88
C LYS A 38 -22.14 28.76 4.70
N SER A 39 -22.22 29.48 3.57
CA SER A 39 -21.24 29.39 2.50
C SER A 39 -19.88 29.69 3.14
N ARG A 40 -19.18 28.64 3.54
CA ARG A 40 -17.80 28.72 3.97
C ARG A 40 -17.01 29.00 2.70
N ARG A 41 -16.91 30.28 2.34
CA ARG A 41 -15.92 30.76 1.36
C ARG A 41 -14.58 30.23 1.87
N ARG A 42 -14.09 29.14 1.28
CA ARG A 42 -12.68 28.77 1.38
C ARG A 42 -11.94 29.91 0.70
N GLY A 43 -11.56 30.91 1.50
CA GLY A 43 -10.55 31.88 1.10
C GLY A 43 -9.26 31.09 0.90
N GLY A 44 -9.08 30.54 -0.30
CA GLY A 44 -7.81 30.00 -0.72
C GLY A 44 -6.85 31.16 -0.81
N ALA A 45 -6.04 31.35 0.23
CA ALA A 45 -4.84 32.15 0.11
C ALA A 45 -3.97 31.43 -0.92
N PHE A 46 -3.92 31.95 -2.15
CA PHE A 46 -3.00 31.48 -3.17
C PHE A 46 -1.58 31.79 -2.67
N ARG A 47 -0.92 30.78 -2.10
CA ARG A 47 0.51 30.84 -1.84
C ARG A 47 1.20 30.54 -3.16
N ALA A 48 1.97 31.50 -3.67
CA ALA A 48 2.83 31.33 -4.84
C ALA A 48 4.08 30.50 -4.49
N GLY A 49 3.88 29.28 -3.98
CA GLY A 49 4.94 28.33 -3.62
C GLY A 49 4.88 27.08 -4.49
N LEU A 50 5.97 26.31 -4.50
CA LEU A 50 5.97 24.95 -5.05
C LEU A 50 4.89 24.11 -4.35
N ILE A 51 4.38 23.08 -5.06
CA ILE A 51 3.42 22.14 -4.48
C ILE A 51 4.06 21.46 -3.26
N ALA A 52 3.28 21.29 -2.20
CA ALA A 52 3.75 20.58 -1.01
C ALA A 52 3.83 19.08 -1.31
N PRO A 53 4.84 18.35 -0.78
CA PRO A 53 4.83 16.90 -0.79
C PRO A 53 3.60 16.34 -0.06
N ASP A 54 3.23 15.11 -0.40
CA ASP A 54 2.18 14.36 0.30
C ASP A 54 2.52 14.22 1.79
N GLY A 55 1.53 14.41 2.67
CA GLY A 55 1.74 14.52 4.12
C GLY A 55 2.36 15.83 4.60
N GLY A 56 2.64 16.77 3.69
CA GLY A 56 3.06 18.15 4.00
C GLY A 56 4.57 18.37 4.13
N LYS A 57 5.39 17.31 4.12
CA LYS A 57 6.85 17.39 4.14
C LYS A 57 7.48 16.22 3.38
N LEU A 58 8.64 16.45 2.78
CA LEU A 58 9.44 15.38 2.18
C LEU A 58 10.05 14.53 3.30
N VAL A 59 9.96 13.21 3.17
CA VAL A 59 10.52 12.24 4.12
C VAL A 59 11.76 11.61 3.48
N GLU A 60 12.91 12.21 3.71
CA GLU A 60 14.21 11.65 3.33
C GLU A 60 14.68 10.65 4.39
N LEU A 61 15.18 9.50 3.95
CA LEU A 61 15.57 8.38 4.83
C LEU A 61 17.09 8.18 4.88
N VAL A 62 17.86 9.08 4.27
CA VAL A 62 19.32 9.07 4.34
C VAL A 62 19.81 9.59 5.69
N VAL A 63 20.66 8.82 6.34
CA VAL A 63 21.30 9.19 7.61
C VAL A 63 22.22 10.40 7.40
N ALA A 64 22.09 11.38 8.28
CA ALA A 64 22.96 12.55 8.32
C ALA A 64 24.44 12.15 8.46
N GLU A 65 25.32 12.81 7.71
CA GLU A 65 26.76 12.53 7.64
C GLU A 65 27.45 12.21 8.98
N PRO A 66 27.27 13.00 10.06
CA PRO A 66 27.98 12.75 11.32
C PRO A 66 27.63 11.41 11.98
N ARG A 67 26.46 10.83 11.68
CA ARG A 67 25.98 9.56 12.26
C ARG A 67 26.30 8.34 11.40
N ARG A 68 26.72 8.53 10.14
CA ARG A 68 26.93 7.42 9.19
C ARG A 68 27.94 6.39 9.67
N ARG A 69 29.06 6.83 10.26
CA ARG A 69 30.11 5.94 10.77
C ARG A 69 29.60 5.03 11.90
N GLU A 70 28.81 5.60 12.81
CA GLU A 70 28.20 4.85 13.91
C GLU A 70 27.21 3.82 13.36
N LYS A 71 26.32 4.24 12.45
CA LYS A 71 25.33 3.37 11.82
C LYS A 71 25.98 2.25 10.99
N LYS A 72 27.09 2.50 10.28
CA LYS A 72 27.86 1.45 9.60
C LYS A 72 28.40 0.39 10.56
N HIS A 73 28.93 0.81 11.72
CA HIS A 73 29.43 -0.13 12.72
C HIS A 73 28.30 -0.93 13.38
N GLU A 74 27.14 -0.31 13.57
CA GLU A 74 25.93 -0.97 14.02
C GLU A 74 25.43 -2.00 13.01
N ALA A 75 25.32 -1.64 11.72
CA ALA A 75 24.86 -2.53 10.66
C ALA A 75 25.67 -3.83 10.57
N ALA A 76 26.99 -3.75 10.80
CA ALA A 76 27.88 -4.92 10.79
C ALA A 76 27.57 -5.98 11.86
N LYS A 77 26.77 -5.64 12.89
CA LYS A 77 26.40 -6.55 13.99
C LYS A 77 24.98 -7.11 13.86
N LEU A 78 24.19 -6.59 12.93
CA LEU A 78 22.79 -6.97 12.75
C LEU A 78 22.67 -8.21 11.84
N PRO A 79 21.56 -8.97 11.93
CA PRO A 79 21.25 -9.98 10.93
C PRO A 79 21.21 -9.36 9.53
N ARG A 80 21.84 -10.04 8.58
CA ARG A 80 22.00 -9.59 7.20
C ARG A 80 20.83 -10.03 6.32
N VAL A 81 20.30 -9.09 5.54
CA VAL A 81 19.43 -9.32 4.40
C VAL A 81 20.14 -8.79 3.16
N GLU A 82 20.27 -9.63 2.13
CA GLU A 82 20.88 -9.24 0.86
C GLU A 82 19.82 -8.65 -0.06
N LEU A 83 20.13 -7.51 -0.67
CA LEU A 83 19.26 -6.84 -1.62
C LEU A 83 19.54 -7.34 -3.04
N THR A 84 18.48 -7.59 -3.79
CA THR A 84 18.58 -7.70 -5.25
C THR A 84 18.78 -6.32 -5.88
N PRO A 85 19.19 -6.24 -7.17
CA PRO A 85 19.28 -4.96 -7.87
C PRO A 85 17.97 -4.15 -7.85
N ILE A 86 16.81 -4.83 -7.95
CA ILE A 86 15.49 -4.19 -7.87
C ILE A 86 15.21 -3.68 -6.46
N ASP A 87 15.57 -4.44 -5.42
CA ASP A 87 15.40 -3.97 -4.04
C ASP A 87 16.26 -2.74 -3.74
N LEU A 88 17.48 -2.68 -4.28
CA LEU A 88 18.35 -1.51 -4.18
C LEU A 88 17.72 -0.27 -4.86
N GLN A 89 17.08 -0.46 -6.02
CA GLN A 89 16.34 0.62 -6.70
C GLN A 89 15.14 1.09 -5.87
N TRP A 90 14.38 0.18 -5.23
CA TRP A 90 13.30 0.58 -4.33
C TRP A 90 13.79 1.28 -3.07
N MET A 91 14.90 0.81 -2.51
CA MET A 91 15.57 1.49 -1.40
C MET A 91 15.98 2.90 -1.81
N HIS A 92 16.49 3.10 -3.03
CA HIS A 92 16.82 4.41 -3.57
C HIS A 92 15.59 5.32 -3.65
N VAL A 93 14.48 4.83 -4.22
CA VAL A 93 13.18 5.54 -4.28
C VAL A 93 12.73 5.99 -2.90
N LEU A 94 12.81 5.10 -1.91
CA LEU A 94 12.47 5.41 -0.52
C LEU A 94 13.45 6.43 0.09
N SER A 95 14.75 6.30 -0.18
CA SER A 95 15.79 7.13 0.43
C SER A 95 15.64 8.63 0.15
N GLU A 96 15.22 8.97 -1.07
CA GLU A 96 15.05 10.36 -1.52
C GLU A 96 13.62 10.88 -1.29
N GLY A 97 12.75 10.08 -0.69
CA GLY A 97 11.41 10.51 -0.32
C GLY A 97 10.41 10.57 -1.47
N TRP A 98 10.67 9.90 -2.60
CA TRP A 98 9.73 9.80 -3.73
C TRP A 98 8.38 9.20 -3.33
N ALA A 99 8.38 8.30 -2.34
CA ALA A 99 7.20 7.67 -1.80
C ALA A 99 6.75 8.29 -0.47
N SER A 100 7.08 9.56 -0.22
CA SER A 100 6.62 10.29 0.96
C SER A 100 5.10 10.16 1.09
N PRO A 101 4.57 9.82 2.28
CA PRO A 101 5.22 9.88 3.60
C PRO A 101 5.75 8.53 4.14
N LEU A 102 5.97 7.51 3.30
CA LEU A 102 6.49 6.22 3.77
C LEU A 102 7.85 6.36 4.48
N GLY A 103 7.96 5.72 5.65
CA GLY A 103 9.19 5.69 6.46
C GLY A 103 10.15 4.55 6.10
N GLY A 104 9.78 3.68 5.17
CA GLY A 104 10.58 2.52 4.75
C GLY A 104 9.76 1.53 3.92
N PHE A 105 10.19 0.26 3.91
CA PHE A 105 9.43 -0.80 3.23
C PHE A 105 8.10 -1.02 3.96
N MET A 106 7.03 -1.21 3.17
CA MET A 106 5.68 -1.25 3.71
C MET A 106 5.50 -2.35 4.75
N ARG A 107 4.86 -1.99 5.86
CA ARG A 107 4.28 -2.93 6.83
C ARG A 107 3.01 -3.57 6.28
N GLU A 108 2.47 -4.59 6.95
CA GLU A 108 1.28 -5.29 6.47
C GLU A 108 0.09 -4.34 6.27
N SER A 109 -0.10 -3.40 7.20
CA SER A 109 -1.19 -2.42 7.10
C SER A 109 -1.08 -1.48 5.90
N GLU A 110 0.12 -1.04 5.54
CA GLU A 110 0.39 -0.16 4.40
C GLU A 110 0.29 -0.94 3.09
N PHE A 111 0.78 -2.17 3.08
CA PHE A 111 0.68 -3.09 1.96
C PHE A 111 -0.79 -3.37 1.61
N LEU A 112 -1.62 -3.72 2.60
CA LEU A 112 -3.05 -3.99 2.39
C LEU A 112 -3.79 -2.74 1.89
N GLN A 113 -3.51 -1.58 2.46
CA GLN A 113 -4.12 -0.32 2.01
C GLN A 113 -3.75 0.02 0.57
N THR A 114 -2.47 -0.12 0.23
CA THR A 114 -1.97 0.06 -1.15
C THR A 114 -2.68 -0.88 -2.11
N LEU A 115 -2.79 -2.16 -1.74
CA LEU A 115 -3.33 -3.19 -2.61
C LEU A 115 -4.84 -3.08 -2.84
N HIS A 116 -5.60 -2.65 -1.82
CA HIS A 116 -7.06 -2.58 -1.89
C HIS A 116 -7.59 -1.19 -2.26
N PHE A 117 -6.91 -0.12 -1.85
CA PHE A 117 -7.42 1.25 -1.94
C PHE A 117 -6.55 2.17 -2.79
N ASN A 118 -5.37 1.73 -3.22
CA ASN A 118 -4.42 2.55 -3.96
C ASN A 118 -4.06 3.86 -3.22
N SER A 119 -4.05 3.80 -1.89
CA SER A 119 -3.87 4.95 -1.03
C SER A 119 -3.40 4.56 0.36
N LEU A 120 -2.73 5.48 1.07
CA LEU A 120 -2.42 5.35 2.50
C LEU A 120 -3.20 6.37 3.32
N ARG A 121 -3.69 5.94 4.48
CA ARG A 121 -4.30 6.82 5.47
C ARG A 121 -3.26 7.29 6.48
N LEU A 122 -3.16 8.60 6.66
CA LEU A 122 -2.23 9.22 7.61
C LEU A 122 -2.86 9.36 9.00
N ASP A 123 -2.03 9.66 10.01
CA ASP A 123 -2.45 9.81 11.41
C ASP A 123 -3.48 10.93 11.61
N ASP A 124 -3.40 11.99 10.81
CA ASP A 124 -4.38 13.10 10.81
C ASP A 124 -5.71 12.73 10.12
N GLY A 125 -5.81 11.51 9.60
CA GLY A 125 -6.96 10.96 8.90
C GLY A 125 -7.08 11.37 7.44
N SER A 126 -6.12 12.15 6.90
CA SER A 126 -6.00 12.42 5.48
C SER A 126 -5.55 11.18 4.70
N VAL A 127 -5.67 11.23 3.38
CA VAL A 127 -5.37 10.11 2.49
C VAL A 127 -4.47 10.61 1.37
N VAL A 128 -3.42 9.84 1.07
CA VAL A 128 -2.46 10.10 -0.01
C VAL A 128 -2.46 8.96 -1.01
N ASN A 129 -2.12 9.24 -2.27
CA ASN A 129 -2.09 8.19 -3.29
C ASN A 129 -0.89 7.26 -3.08
N MET A 130 -1.13 5.95 -3.18
CA MET A 130 -0.09 4.92 -3.10
C MET A 130 -0.62 3.66 -3.76
N SER A 131 -0.37 3.50 -5.06
CA SER A 131 -1.00 2.44 -5.86
C SER A 131 -0.12 1.21 -6.08
N VAL A 132 1.17 1.27 -5.73
CA VAL A 132 2.12 0.19 -6.00
C VAL A 132 2.79 -0.26 -4.70
N PRO A 133 2.80 -1.57 -4.38
CA PRO A 133 3.48 -2.08 -3.20
C PRO A 133 5.01 -1.92 -3.25
N ILE A 134 5.56 -1.17 -2.30
CA ILE A 134 7.02 -1.03 -2.09
C ILE A 134 7.42 -1.90 -0.90
N VAL A 135 7.84 -3.12 -1.19
CA VAL A 135 8.05 -4.18 -0.19
C VAL A 135 9.37 -4.89 -0.44
N LEU A 136 9.98 -5.41 0.63
CA LEU A 136 11.17 -6.27 0.57
C LEU A 136 10.75 -7.71 0.85
N ALA A 137 11.09 -8.64 -0.04
CA ALA A 137 10.77 -10.05 0.12
C ALA A 137 11.95 -10.83 0.72
N ILE A 138 11.66 -11.76 1.63
CA ILE A 138 12.66 -12.64 2.25
C ILE A 138 12.20 -14.11 2.22
N ASP A 139 13.14 -15.02 2.10
CA ASP A 139 12.88 -16.46 2.14
C ASP A 139 12.71 -17.00 3.57
N ASP A 140 12.35 -18.27 3.68
CA ASP A 140 12.15 -18.95 4.97
C ASP A 140 13.44 -19.06 5.80
N GLU A 141 14.60 -19.15 5.15
CA GLU A 141 15.91 -19.29 5.79
C GLU A 141 16.39 -17.96 6.38
N GLN A 142 16.22 -16.87 5.63
CA GLN A 142 16.44 -15.49 6.05
C GLN A 142 15.52 -15.13 7.21
N LYS A 143 14.23 -15.47 7.12
CA LYS A 143 13.30 -15.28 8.23
C LYS A 143 13.76 -16.01 9.49
N ALA A 144 14.18 -17.28 9.37
CA ALA A 144 14.69 -18.05 10.51
C ALA A 144 15.98 -17.44 11.09
N ARG A 145 16.87 -16.91 10.24
CA ARG A 145 18.11 -16.24 10.64
C ARG A 145 17.87 -14.91 11.38
N ILE A 146 16.87 -14.16 10.95
CA ILE A 146 16.46 -12.91 11.62
C ILE A 146 15.90 -13.21 13.01
N GLY A 147 15.12 -14.30 13.14
CA GLY A 147 14.58 -14.77 14.41
C GLY A 147 13.73 -13.70 15.10
N GLU A 148 14.08 -13.36 16.33
CA GLU A 148 13.38 -12.34 17.14
C GLU A 148 14.04 -10.96 17.08
N SER A 149 15.02 -10.76 16.19
CA SER A 149 15.66 -9.45 16.04
C SER A 149 14.63 -8.42 15.58
N LYS A 150 14.66 -7.23 16.17
CA LYS A 150 13.81 -6.10 15.75
C LYS A 150 14.43 -5.28 14.62
N ARG A 151 15.68 -5.57 14.26
CA ARG A 151 16.46 -4.77 13.33
C ARG A 151 17.31 -5.68 12.45
N VAL A 152 17.45 -5.30 11.19
CA VAL A 152 18.29 -5.99 10.21
C VAL A 152 19.12 -4.98 9.44
N ALA A 153 20.28 -5.41 8.96
CA ALA A 153 21.08 -4.63 8.04
C ALA A 153 20.87 -5.14 6.61
N LEU A 154 20.67 -4.20 5.70
CA LEU A 154 20.51 -4.44 4.27
C LEU A 154 21.86 -4.29 3.59
N PHE A 155 22.21 -5.24 2.75
CA PHE A 155 23.49 -5.31 2.06
C PHE A 155 23.30 -5.33 0.54
N ASP A 156 24.17 -4.63 -0.18
CA ASP A 156 24.23 -4.70 -1.63
C ASP A 156 24.84 -6.02 -2.14
N SER A 157 24.91 -6.17 -3.46
CA SER A 157 25.54 -7.32 -4.14
C SER A 157 27.04 -7.42 -3.90
N ASP A 158 27.70 -6.31 -3.55
CA ASP A 158 29.14 -6.26 -3.28
C ASP A 158 29.47 -6.61 -1.81
N GLY A 159 28.44 -6.83 -0.98
CA GLY A 159 28.57 -7.18 0.42
C GLY A 159 28.80 -5.98 1.35
N ASN A 160 28.52 -4.76 0.90
CA ASN A 160 28.57 -3.57 1.74
C ASN A 160 27.22 -3.32 2.43
N PRO A 161 27.21 -2.91 3.70
CA PRO A 161 25.99 -2.47 4.36
C PRO A 161 25.53 -1.14 3.75
N VAL A 162 24.29 -1.09 3.28
CA VAL A 162 23.70 0.10 2.62
C VAL A 162 22.59 0.75 3.42
N ALA A 163 21.87 -0.02 4.25
CA ALA A 163 20.80 0.51 5.09
C ALA A 163 20.57 -0.35 6.34
N ILE A 164 19.85 0.20 7.31
CA ILE A 164 19.31 -0.53 8.45
C ILE A 164 17.79 -0.43 8.38
N LEU A 165 17.11 -1.56 8.55
CA LEU A 165 15.66 -1.62 8.70
C LEU A 165 15.36 -1.90 10.17
N SER A 166 14.62 -1.00 10.81
CA SER A 166 14.31 -1.02 12.24
C SER A 166 12.82 -1.26 12.50
N ASP A 167 12.52 -1.67 13.74
CA ASP A 167 11.19 -2.03 14.20
C ASP A 167 10.47 -3.00 13.25
N ILE A 168 11.19 -4.01 12.75
CA ILE A 168 10.72 -4.82 11.63
C ILE A 168 9.43 -5.59 11.93
N GLU A 169 8.66 -5.82 10.87
CA GLU A 169 7.47 -6.66 10.86
C GLU A 169 7.56 -7.64 9.69
N ILE A 170 7.49 -8.93 9.97
CA ILE A 170 7.55 -9.98 8.95
C ILE A 170 6.17 -10.61 8.78
N TYR A 171 5.60 -10.50 7.59
CA TYR A 171 4.27 -11.00 7.25
C TYR A 171 4.28 -11.80 5.95
N LYS A 172 3.18 -12.49 5.63
CA LYS A 172 3.13 -13.39 4.46
C LYS A 172 3.16 -12.59 3.16
N HIS A 173 3.74 -13.18 2.11
CA HIS A 173 3.73 -12.65 0.76
C HIS A 173 2.64 -13.35 -0.07
N PRO A 174 1.40 -12.83 -0.16
CA PRO A 174 0.35 -13.41 -0.99
C PRO A 174 0.60 -13.07 -2.47
N LYS A 175 1.57 -13.75 -3.10
CA LYS A 175 2.06 -13.44 -4.46
C LYS A 175 0.95 -13.36 -5.50
N GLU A 176 0.09 -14.38 -5.60
CA GLU A 176 -0.99 -14.41 -6.59
C GLU A 176 -1.95 -13.24 -6.43
N GLU A 177 -2.37 -12.94 -5.19
CA GLU A 177 -3.25 -11.80 -4.91
C GLU A 177 -2.57 -10.46 -5.20
N ARG A 178 -1.30 -10.31 -4.79
CA ARG A 178 -0.49 -9.13 -5.07
C ARG A 178 -0.43 -8.85 -6.57
N ILE A 179 -0.13 -9.88 -7.36
CA ILE A 179 -0.04 -9.80 -8.82
C ILE A 179 -1.40 -9.44 -9.42
N ALA A 180 -2.46 -10.17 -9.05
CA ALA A 180 -3.81 -9.96 -9.56
C ALA A 180 -4.31 -8.53 -9.34
N ARG A 181 -4.08 -7.95 -8.16
CA ARG A 181 -4.59 -6.62 -7.80
C ARG A 181 -3.75 -5.48 -8.34
N THR A 182 -2.44 -5.68 -8.51
CA THR A 182 -1.54 -4.64 -9.03
C THR A 182 -1.57 -4.59 -10.57
N TRP A 183 -1.56 -5.76 -11.23
CA TRP A 183 -1.54 -5.85 -12.70
C TRP A 183 -2.92 -6.08 -13.34
N GLY A 184 -3.95 -6.44 -12.56
CA GLY A 184 -5.26 -6.81 -13.09
C GLY A 184 -5.28 -8.18 -13.79
N THR A 185 -4.21 -8.96 -13.69
CA THR A 185 -4.05 -10.28 -14.30
C THR A 185 -2.98 -11.08 -13.54
N THR A 186 -3.05 -12.41 -13.61
CA THR A 186 -2.03 -13.35 -13.10
C THR A 186 -1.38 -14.16 -14.23
N ALA A 187 -1.52 -13.68 -15.47
CA ALA A 187 -0.93 -14.35 -16.63
C ALA A 187 0.61 -14.46 -16.50
N PRO A 188 1.19 -15.61 -16.91
CA PRO A 188 2.64 -15.76 -16.93
C PRO A 188 3.28 -14.83 -17.97
N GLY A 189 4.57 -14.53 -17.79
CA GLY A 189 5.34 -13.72 -18.74
C GLY A 189 5.24 -12.20 -18.53
N LEU A 190 4.67 -11.75 -17.41
CA LEU A 190 4.76 -10.36 -16.96
C LEU A 190 6.21 -10.09 -16.49
N PRO A 191 7.02 -9.26 -17.19
CA PRO A 191 8.47 -9.21 -16.97
C PRO A 191 8.86 -8.92 -15.52
N TYR A 192 8.23 -7.91 -14.91
CA TYR A 192 8.50 -7.54 -13.52
C TYR A 192 8.08 -8.62 -12.53
N VAL A 193 6.96 -9.30 -12.79
CA VAL A 193 6.45 -10.36 -11.91
C VAL A 193 7.41 -11.54 -11.91
N GLU A 194 7.86 -11.96 -13.10
CA GLU A 194 8.80 -13.08 -13.23
C GLU A 194 10.15 -12.80 -12.57
N GLU A 195 10.64 -11.56 -12.70
CA GLU A 195 11.93 -11.14 -12.15
C GLU A 195 11.90 -10.94 -10.63
N ALA A 196 10.88 -10.25 -10.09
CA ALA A 196 10.88 -9.77 -8.71
C ALA A 196 9.85 -10.41 -7.78
N ILE A 197 8.89 -11.20 -8.27
CA ILE A 197 7.77 -11.71 -7.47
C ILE A 197 7.66 -13.24 -7.52
N THR A 198 7.68 -13.85 -8.70
CA THR A 198 7.46 -15.30 -8.89
C THR A 198 8.41 -16.11 -8.03
N ASN A 199 9.71 -15.83 -8.14
CA ASN A 199 10.79 -16.57 -7.46
C ASN A 199 11.23 -15.93 -6.14
N ALA A 200 10.61 -14.82 -5.73
CA ALA A 200 10.94 -14.15 -4.48
C ALA A 200 10.56 -15.00 -3.25
N GLY A 201 10.99 -14.58 -2.06
CA GLY A 201 10.60 -15.23 -0.82
C GLY A 201 9.09 -15.21 -0.53
N ASN A 202 8.65 -16.11 0.36
CA ASN A 202 7.25 -16.25 0.78
C ASN A 202 6.85 -15.25 1.89
N TRP A 203 7.79 -14.44 2.36
CA TRP A 203 7.58 -13.45 3.40
C TRP A 203 7.95 -12.06 2.88
N LEU A 204 7.27 -11.06 3.42
CA LEU A 204 7.62 -9.66 3.26
C LEU A 204 8.10 -9.12 4.61
N ILE A 205 9.06 -8.20 4.56
CA ILE A 205 9.59 -7.51 5.73
C ILE A 205 9.38 -6.00 5.55
N GLY A 206 8.58 -5.43 6.45
CA GLY A 206 8.34 -3.98 6.55
C GLY A 206 9.08 -3.40 7.75
N GLY A 207 9.32 -2.10 7.74
CA GLY A 207 10.02 -1.42 8.83
C GLY A 207 10.47 -0.01 8.51
N ASP A 208 11.03 0.65 9.52
CA ASP A 208 11.57 2.00 9.42
C ASP A 208 12.98 1.96 8.84
N LEU A 209 13.20 2.62 7.71
CA LEU A 209 14.42 2.53 6.92
C LEU A 209 15.38 3.68 7.24
N GLU A 210 16.63 3.34 7.52
CA GLU A 210 17.74 4.29 7.66
C GLU A 210 18.83 3.95 6.63
N VAL A 211 18.90 4.73 5.55
CA VAL A 211 19.87 4.52 4.48
C VAL A 211 21.20 5.17 4.84
N LEU A 212 22.28 4.39 4.81
CA LEU A 212 23.58 4.80 5.37
C LEU A 212 24.25 5.87 4.51
N GLU A 213 24.17 5.74 3.19
CA GLU A 213 24.77 6.66 2.22
C GLU A 213 23.83 6.87 1.03
N PRO A 214 23.84 8.05 0.38
CA PRO A 214 23.12 8.26 -0.86
C PRO A 214 23.51 7.21 -1.90
N VAL A 215 22.51 6.64 -2.57
CA VAL A 215 22.72 5.58 -3.56
C VAL A 215 23.46 6.16 -4.77
N LYS A 216 24.44 5.40 -5.27
CA LYS A 216 25.16 5.69 -6.50
C LYS A 216 25.31 4.41 -7.30
N TYR A 217 25.09 4.48 -8.60
CA TYR A 217 25.24 3.35 -9.51
C TYR A 217 26.63 3.30 -10.16
N ASN A 218 27.36 4.42 -10.17
CA ASN A 218 28.70 4.54 -10.74
C ASN A 218 28.77 4.12 -12.22
N ASP A 219 27.69 4.31 -12.96
CA ASP A 219 27.55 4.01 -14.39
C ASP A 219 27.84 5.23 -15.29
N GLY A 220 28.27 6.34 -14.68
CA GLY A 220 28.53 7.62 -15.35
C GLY A 220 27.29 8.51 -15.49
N LEU A 221 26.14 8.11 -14.94
CA LEU A 221 24.87 8.83 -15.01
C LEU A 221 24.40 9.42 -13.67
N ASP A 222 25.07 9.15 -12.55
CA ASP A 222 24.72 9.62 -11.18
C ASP A 222 24.54 11.15 -11.01
N ARG A 223 24.89 11.95 -12.02
CA ARG A 223 24.71 13.42 -12.00
C ARG A 223 23.31 13.87 -12.44
N PHE A 224 22.50 12.96 -12.97
CA PHE A 224 21.16 13.19 -13.49
C PHE A 224 20.12 12.65 -12.50
#